data_AF-A0A5C7FSX1-F1
#
_entry.id   AF-A0A5C7FSX1-F1
#
_cell.length_a   1.000
_cell.length_b   1.000
_cell.length_c   1.000
_cell.angle_alpha   90.00
_cell.angle_beta   90.00
_cell.angle_gamma   90.00
#
_symmetry.space_group_name_H-M   'P 1'
#
loop_
_entity.id
_entity.type
_entity.pdbx_description
1 polymer ?
#
loop_
_entity_poly.entity_id
_entity_poly.type
_entity_poly.pdbx_seq_one_letter_code
_entity_poly.pdbx_strand_id
1 'polypeptide(L)'
;MARMLRDRGIKGQDMDYSNATGVRVMTPIAAEVGCHYQPFAQMVLLGGVQAKVVRLEGKDAPVGQLQHGAGGICYGLAVAWLETAERKGGDFITQVADLESSPMFYRAYVAHRHQQTYGRISTSGIWYDDGAHGNDWSAADPFFGTAAMTQNSRLVDAGKERSFGLSQGGMEALCAWLGASVNKRYFMLSIPGHAMTAIGSRSGRYSVFDPNCGIVSSLSPRTLATCLHRYFSDARIKPRYHGTSAGWLTAKKFKA
;
A
#
# COMPACT_ATOMS: atom_id res chain seq x y z
N MET A 1 7.34 -33.80 19.84
CA MET A 1 7.55 -32.36 20.13
C MET A 1 6.73 -31.40 19.25
N ALA A 2 6.39 -31.73 18.00
CA ALA A 2 5.60 -30.87 17.11
C ALA A 2 4.08 -30.76 17.39
N ARG A 3 3.59 -31.28 18.54
CA ARG A 3 2.17 -31.33 18.90
C ARG A 3 1.79 -30.39 20.06
N MET A 4 2.76 -29.64 20.60
CA MET A 4 2.60 -28.84 21.83
C MET A 4 2.56 -27.32 21.62
N LEU A 5 2.45 -26.85 20.38
CA LEU A 5 2.34 -25.42 20.04
C LEU A 5 0.99 -25.03 19.40
N ARG A 6 0.01 -25.95 19.32
CA ARG A 6 -1.33 -25.64 18.76
C ARG A 6 -2.36 -25.14 19.77
N ASP A 7 -2.05 -25.18 21.08
CA ASP A 7 -3.03 -24.87 22.14
C ASP A 7 -2.84 -23.51 22.82
N ARG A 8 -2.02 -22.61 22.28
CA ARG A 8 -2.08 -21.19 22.66
C ARG A 8 -2.95 -20.48 21.64
N GLY A 9 -4.24 -20.41 21.94
CA GLY A 9 -5.24 -19.64 21.20
C GLY A 9 -4.97 -18.14 21.19
N ILE A 10 -3.84 -17.72 20.63
CA ILE A 10 -3.58 -16.35 20.23
C ILE A 10 -4.28 -16.21 18.88
N LYS A 11 -5.58 -15.92 18.91
CA LYS A 11 -6.25 -15.27 17.77
C LYS A 11 -5.38 -14.08 17.40
N GLY A 12 -5.06 -13.92 16.12
CA GLY A 12 -4.27 -12.80 15.63
C GLY A 12 -4.76 -11.51 16.29
N GLN A 13 -3.85 -10.70 16.82
CA GLN A 13 -4.23 -9.41 17.36
C GLN A 13 -4.94 -8.64 16.25
N ASP A 14 -6.25 -8.41 16.41
CA ASP A 14 -6.97 -7.48 15.57
C ASP A 14 -6.32 -6.11 15.78
N MET A 15 -5.54 -5.67 14.80
CA MET A 15 -4.90 -4.36 14.87
C MET A 15 -5.94 -3.28 14.64
N ASP A 16 -6.05 -2.37 15.60
CA ASP A 16 -6.94 -1.22 15.48
C ASP A 16 -6.29 -0.14 14.61
N TYR A 17 -6.79 0.01 13.39
CA TYR A 17 -6.36 1.04 12.45
C TYR A 17 -7.19 2.34 12.55
N SER A 18 -8.19 2.40 13.42
CA SER A 18 -9.20 3.48 13.44
C SER A 18 -8.62 4.87 13.67
N ASN A 19 -7.45 4.97 14.31
CA ASN A 19 -6.78 6.24 14.58
C ASN A 19 -5.90 6.75 13.42
N ALA A 20 -5.56 5.89 12.45
CA ALA A 20 -4.77 6.31 11.30
C ALA A 20 -5.53 7.31 10.44
N THR A 21 -4.91 8.43 10.05
CA THR A 21 -5.65 9.49 9.35
C THR A 21 -6.24 9.02 8.02
N GLY A 22 -5.50 8.21 7.25
CA GLY A 22 -6.00 7.63 6.00
C GLY A 22 -7.29 6.86 6.22
N VAL A 23 -7.35 6.07 7.30
CA VAL A 23 -8.53 5.28 7.69
C VAL A 23 -9.69 6.16 8.13
N ARG A 24 -9.44 7.16 8.98
CA ARG A 24 -10.46 8.12 9.45
C ARG A 24 -11.10 8.92 8.31
N VAL A 25 -10.33 9.19 7.25
CA VAL A 25 -10.83 9.91 6.07
C VAL A 25 -11.57 8.95 5.14
N MET A 26 -11.00 7.78 4.82
CA MET A 26 -11.57 6.85 3.86
C MET A 26 -12.87 6.20 4.35
N THR A 27 -12.96 5.86 5.64
CA THR A 27 -14.12 5.17 6.23
C THR A 27 -15.46 5.86 5.90
N PRO A 28 -15.67 7.15 6.26
CA PRO A 28 -16.93 7.82 5.95
C PRO A 28 -17.13 8.04 4.44
N ILE A 29 -16.08 8.32 3.67
CA ILE A 29 -16.18 8.53 2.21
C ILE A 29 -16.66 7.24 1.53
N ALA A 30 -16.06 6.10 1.86
CA ALA A 30 -16.41 4.82 1.27
C ALA A 30 -17.84 4.42 1.61
N ALA A 31 -18.26 4.61 2.86
CA ALA A 31 -19.63 4.35 3.29
C ALA A 31 -20.65 5.22 2.54
N GLU A 32 -20.41 6.52 2.43
CA GLU A 32 -21.32 7.48 1.78
C GLU A 32 -21.45 7.22 0.27
N VAL A 33 -20.33 6.90 -0.40
CA VAL A 33 -20.30 6.68 -1.85
C VAL A 33 -20.75 5.26 -2.23
N GLY A 34 -20.79 4.32 -1.28
CA GLY A 34 -21.18 2.91 -1.52
C GLY A 34 -20.02 2.03 -2.01
N CYS A 35 -18.80 2.32 -1.57
CA CYS A 35 -17.64 1.45 -1.74
C CYS A 35 -17.53 0.44 -0.59
N HIS A 36 -17.06 -0.76 -0.90
CA HIS A 36 -16.61 -1.70 0.13
C HIS A 36 -15.19 -1.32 0.56
N TYR A 37 -14.97 -1.24 1.86
CA TYR A 37 -13.71 -0.78 2.44
C TYR A 37 -13.19 -1.73 3.51
N GLN A 38 -11.90 -2.04 3.44
CA GLN A 38 -11.16 -2.81 4.44
C GLN A 38 -10.03 -1.92 4.98
N PRO A 39 -10.07 -1.52 6.26
CA PRO A 39 -9.11 -0.59 6.83
C PRO A 39 -7.73 -1.24 7.00
N PHE A 40 -6.69 -0.46 6.77
CA PHE A 40 -5.31 -0.83 7.05
C PHE A 40 -4.43 0.41 7.11
N ALA A 41 -3.39 0.38 7.95
CA ALA A 41 -2.40 1.43 8.00
C ALA A 41 -1.03 0.85 8.32
N GLN A 42 -0.08 1.02 7.40
CA GLN A 42 1.28 0.49 7.52
C GLN A 42 2.01 1.02 8.76
N MET A 43 1.73 2.26 9.20
CA MET A 43 2.39 2.82 10.39
C MET A 43 1.93 2.15 11.68
N VAL A 44 0.65 1.75 11.76
CA VAL A 44 0.14 0.94 12.89
C VAL A 44 0.79 -0.43 12.88
N LEU A 45 0.93 -1.04 11.69
CA LEU A 45 1.63 -2.32 11.52
C LEU A 45 3.08 -2.25 11.97
N LEU A 46 3.83 -1.26 11.51
CA LEU A 46 5.24 -1.07 11.87
C LEU A 46 5.42 -0.76 13.37
N GLY A 47 4.50 0.02 13.96
CA GLY A 47 4.47 0.26 15.41
C GLY A 47 4.27 -1.04 16.20
N GLY A 48 3.37 -1.93 15.73
CA GLY A 48 3.17 -3.25 16.31
C GLY A 48 4.42 -4.13 16.24
N VAL A 49 5.15 -4.11 15.11
CA VAL A 49 6.42 -4.84 14.95
C VAL A 49 7.45 -4.34 15.94
N GLN A 50 7.65 -3.02 16.01
CA GLN A 50 8.64 -2.42 16.91
C GLN A 50 8.36 -2.74 18.37
N ALA A 51 7.10 -2.59 18.82
CA ALA A 51 6.69 -2.91 20.18
C ALA A 51 6.93 -4.38 20.54
N LYS A 52 6.78 -5.28 19.56
CA LYS A 52 6.99 -6.70 19.74
C LYS A 52 8.46 -7.09 19.89
N VAL A 53 9.33 -6.53 19.05
CA VAL A 53 10.78 -6.80 19.12
C VAL A 53 11.33 -6.40 20.49
N VAL A 54 10.93 -5.22 21.00
CA VAL A 54 11.29 -4.76 22.35
C VAL A 54 10.83 -5.74 23.44
N ARG A 55 9.67 -6.39 23.26
CA ARG A 55 9.13 -7.36 24.23
C ARG A 55 9.88 -8.69 24.21
N LEU A 56 10.31 -9.16 23.05
CA LEU A 56 10.94 -10.48 22.88
C LEU A 56 12.43 -10.49 23.23
N GLU A 57 13.15 -9.41 22.98
CA GLU A 57 14.61 -9.38 23.14
C GLU A 57 15.08 -8.68 24.43
N GLY A 58 14.15 -8.15 25.23
CA GLY A 58 14.47 -7.36 26.42
C GLY A 58 14.80 -5.91 26.08
N LYS A 59 14.77 -5.02 27.08
CA LYS A 59 14.92 -3.57 26.90
C LYS A 59 16.28 -3.14 26.31
N ASP A 60 17.28 -4.01 26.35
CA ASP A 60 18.68 -3.69 26.02
C ASP A 60 19.21 -4.44 24.78
N ALA A 61 18.35 -5.15 24.03
CA ALA A 61 18.79 -5.80 22.82
C ALA A 61 19.20 -4.76 21.76
N PRO A 62 20.36 -4.94 21.11
CA PRO A 62 20.68 -4.21 19.90
C PRO A 62 19.78 -4.79 18.82
N VAL A 63 18.52 -4.35 18.82
CA VAL A 63 17.58 -4.62 17.76
C VAL A 63 18.35 -4.39 16.48
N GLY A 64 18.35 -5.36 15.55
CA GLY A 64 18.66 -5.07 14.17
C GLY A 64 17.66 -4.00 13.74
N GLN A 65 18.01 -2.74 14.02
CA GLN A 65 17.09 -1.63 14.06
C GLN A 65 16.36 -1.69 12.72
N LEU A 66 15.03 -1.70 12.75
CA LEU A 66 14.30 -1.07 11.66
C LEU A 66 14.90 0.34 11.62
N GLN A 67 15.94 0.53 10.80
CA GLN A 67 16.87 1.65 10.92
C GLN A 67 16.01 2.90 11.01
N HIS A 68 16.18 3.67 12.09
CA HIS A 68 15.53 4.96 12.25
C HIS A 68 15.71 5.73 10.94
N GLY A 69 14.61 5.97 10.22
CA GLY A 69 14.63 6.45 8.84
C GLY A 69 13.82 5.62 7.83
N ALA A 70 13.21 4.49 8.22
CA ALA A 70 12.28 3.78 7.35
C ALA A 70 10.97 4.57 7.16
N GLY A 71 10.95 5.47 6.17
CA GLY A 71 9.70 5.81 5.49
C GLY A 71 8.94 4.51 5.17
N GLY A 72 7.63 4.49 5.38
CA GLY A 72 6.84 3.26 5.39
C GLY A 72 7.12 2.31 4.21
N ILE A 73 6.91 1.01 4.43
CA ILE A 73 7.16 -0.06 3.45
C ILE A 73 6.11 -0.14 2.31
N CYS A 74 5.55 1.01 1.91
CA CYS A 74 4.41 1.13 0.99
C CYS A 74 4.62 0.33 -0.30
N TYR A 75 5.78 0.46 -0.94
CA TYR A 75 6.14 -0.27 -2.15
C TYR A 75 6.09 -1.79 -1.95
N GLY A 76 6.65 -2.27 -0.85
CA GLY A 76 6.69 -3.69 -0.52
C GLY A 76 5.30 -4.27 -0.30
N LEU A 77 4.47 -3.55 0.45
CA LEU A 77 3.07 -3.92 0.69
C LEU A 77 2.25 -3.92 -0.59
N ALA A 78 2.45 -2.91 -1.43
CA ALA A 78 1.87 -2.83 -2.76
C ALA A 78 2.19 -4.06 -3.62
N VAL A 79 3.49 -4.43 -3.71
CA VAL A 79 3.92 -5.63 -4.43
C VAL A 79 3.25 -6.88 -3.85
N ALA A 80 3.33 -7.08 -2.54
CA ALA A 80 2.78 -8.25 -1.86
C ALA A 80 1.26 -8.39 -2.07
N TRP A 81 0.51 -7.28 -2.07
CA TRP A 81 -0.92 -7.30 -2.35
C TRP A 81 -1.22 -7.70 -3.80
N LEU A 82 -0.47 -7.18 -4.78
CA LEU A 82 -0.64 -7.58 -6.18
C LEU A 82 -0.34 -9.06 -6.41
N GLU A 83 0.74 -9.59 -5.82
CA GLU A 83 1.08 -11.01 -5.89
C GLU A 83 -0.05 -11.89 -5.30
N THR A 84 -0.63 -11.45 -4.18
CA THR A 84 -1.76 -12.14 -3.53
C THR A 84 -3.02 -12.09 -4.39
N ALA A 85 -3.33 -10.92 -4.97
CA ALA A 85 -4.50 -10.72 -5.82
C ALA A 85 -4.45 -11.51 -7.14
N GLU A 86 -3.25 -11.79 -7.65
CA GLU A 86 -3.03 -12.64 -8.83
C GLU A 86 -3.36 -14.11 -8.54
N ARG A 87 -2.86 -14.65 -7.43
CA ARG A 87 -2.96 -16.08 -7.07
C ARG A 87 -4.36 -16.57 -6.65
N LYS A 88 -5.39 -15.71 -6.72
CA LYS A 88 -6.79 -16.00 -6.33
C LYS A 88 -6.95 -16.56 -4.90
N GLY A 89 -6.13 -16.15 -3.94
CA GLY A 89 -6.18 -16.73 -2.60
C GLY A 89 -5.75 -15.78 -1.49
N GLY A 90 -6.53 -15.80 -0.41
CA GLY A 90 -6.12 -15.32 0.90
C GLY A 90 -6.55 -13.90 1.26
N ASP A 91 -6.88 -13.72 2.54
CA ASP A 91 -7.04 -12.41 3.14
C ASP A 91 -5.65 -11.79 3.35
N PHE A 92 -5.26 -10.89 2.44
CA PHE A 92 -3.97 -10.21 2.51
C PHE A 92 -3.79 -9.46 3.83
N ILE A 93 -4.85 -8.80 4.32
CA ILE A 93 -4.79 -7.93 5.50
C ILE A 93 -4.52 -8.77 6.73
N THR A 94 -5.26 -9.88 6.89
CA THR A 94 -5.00 -10.84 7.97
C THR A 94 -3.62 -11.48 7.85
N GLN A 95 -3.20 -11.85 6.63
CA GLN A 95 -1.87 -12.45 6.42
C GLN A 95 -0.75 -11.50 6.79
N VAL A 96 -0.82 -10.21 6.43
CA VAL A 96 0.25 -9.26 6.72
C VAL A 96 0.21 -8.77 8.17
N ALA A 97 -0.96 -8.79 8.83
CA ALA A 97 -1.13 -8.45 10.24
C ALA A 97 -0.59 -9.53 11.21
N ASP A 98 -0.35 -10.76 10.73
CA ASP A 98 0.28 -11.81 11.52
C ASP A 98 1.79 -11.57 11.72
N LEU A 99 2.14 -10.64 12.60
CA LEU A 99 3.52 -10.20 12.82
C LEU A 99 4.49 -11.29 13.29
N GLU A 100 4.01 -12.43 13.81
CA GLU A 100 4.88 -13.51 14.34
C GLU A 100 5.42 -14.42 13.25
N SER A 101 4.59 -14.69 12.25
CA SER A 101 4.87 -15.73 11.28
C SER A 101 4.68 -15.29 9.84
N SER A 102 4.20 -14.07 9.57
CA SER A 102 3.79 -13.67 8.24
C SER A 102 4.94 -13.70 7.23
N PRO A 103 4.97 -14.70 6.34
CA PRO A 103 5.89 -14.69 5.21
C PRO A 103 5.55 -13.52 4.28
N MET A 104 4.30 -13.04 4.33
CA MET A 104 3.80 -11.91 3.55
C MET A 104 4.41 -10.58 4.00
N PHE A 105 4.49 -10.33 5.32
CA PHE A 105 5.15 -9.14 5.85
C PHE A 105 6.64 -9.14 5.50
N TYR A 106 7.33 -10.27 5.73
CA TYR A 106 8.75 -10.36 5.39
C TYR A 106 9.00 -10.19 3.88
N ARG A 107 8.14 -10.79 3.04
CA ARG A 107 8.16 -10.59 1.59
C ARG A 107 8.00 -9.12 1.21
N ALA A 108 7.03 -8.42 1.81
CA ALA A 108 6.83 -6.99 1.61
C ALA A 108 8.06 -6.18 2.05
N TYR A 109 8.59 -6.45 3.25
CA TYR A 109 9.77 -5.77 3.78
C TYR A 109 11.00 -5.94 2.87
N VAL A 110 11.30 -7.17 2.44
CA VAL A 110 12.41 -7.45 1.53
C VAL A 110 12.21 -6.78 0.17
N ALA A 111 11.01 -6.82 -0.40
CA ALA A 111 10.69 -6.13 -1.64
C ALA A 111 10.93 -4.62 -1.54
N HIS A 112 10.55 -4.01 -0.43
CA HIS A 112 10.81 -2.60 -0.17
C HIS A 112 12.31 -2.28 -0.02
N ARG A 113 13.06 -3.08 0.74
CA ARG A 113 14.52 -2.91 0.89
C ARG A 113 15.24 -3.05 -0.44
N HIS A 114 14.88 -4.04 -1.24
CA HIS A 114 15.42 -4.22 -2.58
C HIS A 114 15.15 -2.99 -3.46
N GLN A 115 13.97 -2.39 -3.35
CA GLN A 115 13.62 -1.18 -4.08
C GLN A 115 14.46 0.03 -3.64
N GLN A 116 14.68 0.22 -2.33
CA GLN A 116 15.57 1.27 -1.81
C GLN A 116 17.01 1.13 -2.34
N THR A 117 17.51 -0.09 -2.45
CA THR A 117 18.87 -0.37 -2.92
C THR A 117 19.04 -0.23 -4.43
N TYR A 118 18.05 -0.65 -5.24
CA TYR A 118 18.24 -0.87 -6.68
C TYR A 118 17.36 -0.04 -7.65
N GLY A 119 16.42 0.81 -7.20
CA GLY A 119 15.61 1.62 -8.13
C GLY A 119 14.58 2.53 -7.44
N ARG A 120 14.99 3.76 -7.09
CA ARG A 120 14.52 4.55 -5.94
C ARG A 120 13.12 5.21 -6.06
N ILE A 121 12.46 5.35 -4.90
CA ILE A 121 11.39 6.32 -4.59
C ILE A 121 12.02 7.16 -3.46
N SER A 122 12.08 8.48 -3.66
CA SER A 122 12.68 9.43 -2.71
C SER A 122 11.93 9.47 -1.37
N THR A 123 12.68 9.56 -0.28
CA THR A 123 12.28 9.47 1.14
C THR A 123 11.73 10.76 1.75
N SER A 124 11.39 11.78 0.97
CA SER A 124 10.81 13.01 1.53
C SER A 124 9.29 12.94 1.76
N GLY A 125 8.67 11.75 1.65
CA GLY A 125 7.32 11.45 2.12
C GLY A 125 7.19 11.55 3.64
N ILE A 126 7.52 12.73 4.19
CA ILE A 126 7.58 13.03 5.61
C ILE A 126 6.18 12.89 6.20
N TRP A 127 6.00 11.82 6.97
CA TRP A 127 5.03 11.70 8.03
C TRP A 127 5.80 11.63 9.33
N TYR A 128 5.99 12.78 9.97
CA TYR A 128 6.32 12.88 11.39
C TYR A 128 5.04 13.35 12.10
N ASP A 129 4.65 12.67 13.17
CA ASP A 129 3.68 13.24 14.11
C ASP A 129 4.31 14.38 14.95
N ASP A 130 5.62 14.60 14.79
CA ASP A 130 6.46 15.55 15.50
C ASP A 130 7.52 16.19 14.55
N GLY A 131 7.20 17.38 14.06
CA GLY A 131 8.04 18.08 13.08
C GLY A 131 9.34 18.65 13.66
N ALA A 132 10.49 18.12 13.21
CA ALA A 132 11.73 18.87 13.05
C ALA A 132 12.71 18.07 12.16
N HIS A 133 13.32 18.75 11.17
CA HIS A 133 14.39 18.29 10.26
C HIS A 133 13.90 17.39 9.08
N GLY A 134 13.92 17.79 7.80
CA GLY A 134 14.82 18.71 7.10
C GLY A 134 16.04 17.96 6.59
N ASN A 135 16.06 17.59 5.29
CA ASN A 135 17.15 17.88 4.34
C ASN A 135 17.03 17.06 3.02
N ASP A 136 16.50 17.76 2.01
CA ASP A 136 16.76 17.78 0.55
C ASP A 136 17.26 16.52 -0.21
N TRP A 137 16.50 16.15 -1.27
CA TRP A 137 16.75 15.06 -2.24
C TRP A 137 16.35 15.49 -3.66
N SER A 138 16.94 16.57 -4.15
CA SER A 138 16.54 17.35 -5.34
C SER A 138 16.52 16.67 -6.73
N ALA A 139 16.63 15.33 -6.85
CA ALA A 139 16.35 14.63 -8.12
C ALA A 139 16.15 13.11 -7.94
N ALA A 140 14.92 12.58 -8.03
CA ALA A 140 14.71 11.13 -8.20
C ALA A 140 13.28 10.72 -8.66
N ASP A 141 13.16 10.36 -9.94
CA ASP A 141 12.48 9.17 -10.51
C ASP A 141 13.07 9.04 -11.94
N PRO A 142 13.35 7.86 -12.55
CA PRO A 142 12.48 6.68 -12.56
C PRO A 142 13.24 5.34 -12.46
N PHE A 143 12.84 4.43 -11.56
CA PHE A 143 12.77 3.00 -11.91
C PHE A 143 11.95 2.26 -10.86
N PHE A 144 10.68 1.99 -11.15
CA PHE A 144 9.93 0.95 -10.44
C PHE A 144 10.75 -0.33 -10.52
N GLY A 145 11.30 -0.78 -9.39
CA GLY A 145 12.15 -1.96 -9.33
C GLY A 145 11.45 -3.20 -9.87
N THR A 146 11.56 -3.45 -11.17
CA THR A 146 11.09 -4.64 -11.87
C THR A 146 11.58 -5.92 -11.19
N ALA A 147 12.71 -5.82 -10.46
CA ALA A 147 13.36 -6.89 -9.73
C ALA A 147 12.59 -7.44 -8.51
N ALA A 148 11.70 -6.68 -7.86
CA ALA A 148 11.01 -7.21 -6.67
C ALA A 148 9.89 -8.20 -7.03
N MET A 149 9.25 -8.00 -8.18
CA MET A 149 8.13 -8.82 -8.66
C MET A 149 8.56 -10.14 -9.32
N THR A 150 9.86 -10.38 -9.56
CA THR A 150 10.30 -11.45 -10.48
C THR A 150 10.64 -12.78 -9.82
N GLN A 151 10.98 -12.85 -8.54
CA GLN A 151 11.47 -14.12 -7.99
C GLN A 151 10.37 -15.19 -7.83
N ASN A 152 9.09 -14.82 -7.72
CA ASN A 152 7.97 -15.76 -7.60
C ASN A 152 6.62 -15.23 -8.12
N SER A 153 6.56 -14.01 -8.67
CA SER A 153 5.30 -13.49 -9.21
C SER A 153 5.17 -13.79 -10.69
N ARG A 154 3.94 -14.09 -11.11
CA ARG A 154 3.57 -14.22 -12.52
C ARG A 154 3.35 -12.86 -13.19
N LEU A 155 3.41 -11.78 -12.41
CA LEU A 155 3.18 -10.45 -12.91
C LEU A 155 4.44 -9.90 -13.58
N VAL A 156 4.35 -9.66 -14.88
CA VAL A 156 5.40 -9.08 -15.70
C VAL A 156 5.02 -7.65 -16.09
N ASP A 157 6.01 -6.75 -16.12
CA ASP A 157 5.84 -5.39 -16.60
C ASP A 157 5.26 -5.38 -18.03
N ALA A 158 4.15 -4.68 -18.22
CA ALA A 158 3.50 -4.59 -19.52
C ALA A 158 4.13 -3.54 -20.45
N GLY A 159 5.08 -2.74 -19.96
CA GLY A 159 5.67 -1.60 -20.68
C GLY A 159 4.65 -0.48 -20.95
N LYS A 160 3.59 -0.39 -20.13
CA LYS A 160 2.53 0.62 -20.31
C LYS A 160 2.35 1.42 -19.03
N GLU A 161 2.51 2.73 -19.16
CA GLU A 161 2.38 3.70 -18.08
C GLU A 161 1.51 4.88 -18.52
N ARG A 162 0.74 5.44 -17.59
CA ARG A 162 -0.05 6.66 -17.79
C ARG A 162 -0.14 7.45 -16.50
N SER A 163 -0.20 8.78 -16.62
CA SER A 163 -0.50 9.67 -15.50
C SER A 163 -1.94 10.16 -15.57
N PHE A 164 -2.55 10.31 -14.40
CA PHE A 164 -3.95 10.69 -14.22
C PHE A 164 -4.03 11.86 -13.25
N GLY A 165 -4.81 12.89 -13.56
CA GLY A 165 -5.09 13.94 -12.60
C GLY A 165 -5.89 13.40 -11.40
N LEU A 166 -5.73 14.01 -10.23
CA LEU A 166 -6.48 13.67 -9.01
C LEU A 166 -7.88 14.32 -8.95
N SER A 167 -8.30 14.97 -10.03
CA SER A 167 -9.67 15.43 -10.25
C SER A 167 -10.62 14.25 -10.49
N GLN A 168 -11.93 14.49 -10.39
CA GLN A 168 -12.96 13.50 -10.70
C GLN A 168 -12.74 12.86 -12.09
N GLY A 169 -12.54 13.67 -13.13
CA GLY A 169 -12.33 13.17 -14.49
C GLY A 169 -11.05 12.33 -14.65
N GLY A 170 -9.98 12.67 -13.91
CA GLY A 170 -8.76 11.87 -13.92
C GLY A 170 -8.92 10.52 -13.20
N MET A 171 -9.66 10.48 -12.09
CA MET A 171 -10.00 9.23 -11.40
C MET A 171 -10.95 8.34 -12.22
N GLU A 172 -11.87 8.95 -12.97
CA GLU A 172 -12.72 8.24 -13.93
C GLU A 172 -11.89 7.63 -15.07
N ALA A 173 -10.92 8.38 -15.61
CA ALA A 173 -10.00 7.88 -16.62
C ALA A 173 -9.12 6.72 -16.11
N LEU A 174 -8.68 6.79 -14.84
CA LEU A 174 -7.97 5.68 -14.18
C LEU A 174 -8.86 4.45 -14.10
N CYS A 175 -10.08 4.58 -13.57
CA CYS A 175 -11.02 3.46 -13.39
C CYS A 175 -11.45 2.85 -14.74
N ALA A 176 -11.63 3.68 -15.77
CA ALA A 176 -11.86 3.21 -17.14
C ALA A 176 -10.67 2.36 -17.64
N TRP A 177 -9.44 2.77 -17.31
CA TRP A 177 -8.25 1.99 -17.67
C TRP A 177 -8.15 0.68 -16.88
N LEU A 178 -8.52 0.67 -15.60
CA LEU A 178 -8.61 -0.56 -14.79
C LEU A 178 -9.57 -1.58 -15.43
N GLY A 179 -10.73 -1.13 -15.89
CA GLY A 179 -11.81 -1.98 -16.42
C GLY A 179 -11.78 -2.24 -17.92
N ALA A 180 -10.74 -1.81 -18.65
CA ALA A 180 -10.78 -1.86 -20.11
C ALA A 180 -10.74 -3.28 -20.71
N SER A 181 -10.53 -4.33 -19.91
CA SER A 181 -10.46 -5.73 -20.34
C SER A 181 -11.40 -6.61 -19.51
N VAL A 182 -11.91 -7.67 -20.11
CA VAL A 182 -12.67 -8.72 -19.39
C VAL A 182 -11.77 -9.45 -18.39
N ASN A 183 -10.48 -9.62 -18.72
CA ASN A 183 -9.49 -10.17 -17.81
C ASN A 183 -9.04 -9.14 -16.78
N LYS A 184 -8.66 -9.62 -15.59
CA LYS A 184 -8.04 -8.78 -14.55
C LYS A 184 -6.82 -8.05 -15.11
N ARG A 185 -6.70 -6.80 -14.72
CA ARG A 185 -5.55 -5.93 -14.98
C ARG A 185 -4.95 -5.51 -13.65
N TYR A 186 -3.63 -5.47 -13.61
CA TYR A 186 -2.85 -5.21 -12.41
C TYR A 186 -2.03 -3.94 -12.62
N PHE A 187 -1.99 -3.08 -11.61
CA PHE A 187 -1.30 -1.80 -11.71
C PHE A 187 -0.56 -1.48 -10.41
N MET A 188 0.68 -1.05 -10.56
CA MET A 188 1.37 -0.25 -9.55
C MET A 188 0.96 1.20 -9.75
N LEU A 189 0.52 1.87 -8.69
CA LEU A 189 0.21 3.28 -8.69
C LEU A 189 1.29 4.01 -7.87
N SER A 190 1.68 5.19 -8.33
CA SER A 190 2.68 6.02 -7.66
C SER A 190 2.25 7.47 -7.65
N ILE A 191 2.54 8.10 -6.54
CA ILE A 191 2.63 9.54 -6.35
C ILE A 191 3.99 9.82 -5.70
N PRO A 192 4.51 11.05 -5.74
CA PRO A 192 5.83 11.34 -5.16
C PRO A 192 5.96 10.81 -3.72
N GLY A 193 6.94 9.93 -3.50
CA GLY A 193 7.23 9.37 -2.18
C GLY A 193 6.31 8.24 -1.69
N HIS A 194 5.32 7.78 -2.49
CA HIS A 194 4.38 6.75 -2.03
C HIS A 194 3.88 5.83 -3.14
N ALA A 195 3.77 4.54 -2.83
CA ALA A 195 3.31 3.50 -3.74
C ALA A 195 1.99 2.89 -3.26
N MET A 196 1.08 2.70 -4.20
CA MET A 196 -0.23 2.07 -4.04
C MET A 196 -0.41 1.06 -5.18
N THR A 197 -1.52 0.32 -5.18
CA THR A 197 -1.81 -0.63 -6.25
C THR A 197 -3.27 -0.68 -6.59
N ALA A 198 -3.57 -1.14 -7.80
CA ALA A 198 -4.94 -1.32 -8.24
C ALA A 198 -5.11 -2.57 -9.09
N ILE A 199 -6.30 -3.15 -8.97
CA ILE A 199 -6.78 -4.21 -9.83
C ILE A 199 -8.17 -3.87 -10.36
N GLY A 200 -8.48 -4.34 -11.56
CA GLY A 200 -9.84 -4.24 -12.09
C GLY A 200 -10.05 -5.12 -13.32
N SER A 201 -11.32 -5.39 -13.61
CA SER A 201 -11.77 -6.00 -14.87
C SER A 201 -13.15 -5.48 -15.23
N ARG A 202 -13.54 -5.59 -16.50
CA ARG A 202 -14.83 -5.13 -17.02
C ARG A 202 -16.01 -5.86 -16.38
N SER A 203 -15.83 -7.14 -16.05
CA SER A 203 -16.85 -8.01 -15.47
C SER A 203 -16.73 -8.14 -13.94
N GLY A 204 -15.78 -7.44 -13.33
CA GLY A 204 -15.38 -7.69 -11.95
C GLY A 204 -15.30 -6.43 -11.11
N ARG A 205 -14.82 -6.64 -9.89
CA ARG A 205 -14.62 -5.59 -8.90
C ARG A 205 -13.33 -4.82 -9.20
N TYR A 206 -13.43 -3.50 -9.08
CA TYR A 206 -12.31 -2.57 -9.10
C TYR A 206 -11.84 -2.39 -7.66
N SER A 207 -10.55 -2.51 -7.39
CA SER A 207 -10.00 -2.32 -6.05
C SER A 207 -8.71 -1.53 -6.12
N VAL A 208 -8.54 -0.61 -5.16
CA VAL A 208 -7.30 0.11 -4.92
C VAL A 208 -6.84 -0.23 -3.51
N PHE A 209 -5.57 -0.58 -3.38
CA PHE A 209 -4.90 -0.74 -2.10
C PHE A 209 -3.89 0.37 -1.90
N ASP A 210 -4.10 1.15 -0.85
CA ASP A 210 -3.18 2.16 -0.37
C ASP A 210 -2.67 1.73 1.01
N PRO A 211 -1.37 1.47 1.18
CA PRO A 211 -0.80 1.06 2.47
C PRO A 211 -1.07 2.00 3.66
N ASN A 212 -1.49 3.24 3.45
CA ASN A 212 -1.83 4.19 4.52
C ASN A 212 -3.32 4.24 4.88
N CYS A 213 -4.20 3.64 4.07
CA CYS A 213 -5.64 3.64 4.35
C CYS A 213 -6.32 2.28 4.18
N GLY A 214 -5.80 1.40 3.33
CA GLY A 214 -6.29 0.05 3.12
C GLY A 214 -6.90 -0.17 1.74
N ILE A 215 -7.85 -1.10 1.65
CA ILE A 215 -8.41 -1.56 0.38
C ILE A 215 -9.80 -0.95 0.21
N VAL A 216 -9.97 -0.15 -0.83
CA VAL A 216 -11.29 0.36 -1.25
C VAL A 216 -11.68 -0.26 -2.58
N SER A 217 -12.94 -0.67 -2.71
CA SER A 217 -13.39 -1.41 -3.88
C SER A 217 -14.86 -1.16 -4.24
N SER A 218 -15.19 -1.27 -5.52
CA SER A 218 -16.56 -1.18 -6.02
C SER A 218 -16.76 -2.03 -7.27
N LEU A 219 -18.00 -2.41 -7.56
CA LEU A 219 -18.40 -2.96 -8.86
C LEU A 219 -18.63 -1.85 -9.89
N SER A 220 -18.83 -0.61 -9.44
CA SER A 220 -19.04 0.56 -10.30
C SER A 220 -17.73 1.34 -10.43
N PRO A 221 -17.17 1.49 -11.65
CA PRO A 221 -15.95 2.28 -11.85
C PRO A 221 -16.16 3.75 -11.49
N ARG A 222 -17.37 4.29 -11.72
CA ARG A 222 -17.71 5.67 -11.35
C ARG A 222 -17.75 5.86 -9.83
N THR A 223 -18.33 4.91 -9.12
CA THR A 223 -18.39 4.91 -7.65
C THR A 223 -16.99 4.87 -7.05
N LEU A 224 -16.12 3.98 -7.55
CA LEU A 224 -14.73 3.97 -7.12
C LEU A 224 -14.00 5.28 -7.45
N ALA A 225 -14.19 5.82 -8.66
CA ALA A 225 -13.58 7.09 -9.06
C ALA A 225 -13.98 8.25 -8.14
N THR A 226 -15.27 8.38 -7.81
CA THR A 226 -15.76 9.39 -6.85
C THR A 226 -15.16 9.19 -5.45
N CYS A 227 -15.04 7.95 -5.00
CA CYS A 227 -14.42 7.64 -3.71
C CYS A 227 -12.95 8.07 -3.67
N LEU A 228 -12.17 7.72 -4.71
CA LEU A 228 -10.76 8.11 -4.81
C LEU A 228 -10.58 9.61 -4.94
N HIS A 229 -11.41 10.27 -5.76
CA HIS A 229 -11.36 11.72 -5.92
C HIS A 229 -11.61 12.43 -4.59
N ARG A 230 -12.64 12.03 -3.83
CA ARG A 230 -12.92 12.61 -2.51
C ARG A 230 -11.79 12.37 -1.52
N TYR A 231 -11.20 11.17 -1.52
CA TYR A 231 -10.07 10.85 -0.65
C TYR A 231 -8.86 11.75 -0.95
N PHE A 232 -8.42 11.84 -2.21
CA PHE A 232 -7.28 12.69 -2.59
C PHE A 232 -7.58 14.20 -2.49
N SER A 233 -8.86 14.59 -2.48
CA SER A 233 -9.27 15.99 -2.31
C SER A 233 -9.44 16.41 -0.85
N ASP A 234 -9.46 15.47 0.10
CA ASP A 234 -9.60 15.78 1.52
C ASP A 234 -8.40 16.60 2.01
N ALA A 235 -8.68 17.70 2.71
CA ALA A 235 -7.64 18.62 3.19
C ALA A 235 -6.61 17.97 4.14
N ARG A 236 -6.96 16.84 4.76
CA ARG A 236 -6.09 16.06 5.65
C ARG A 236 -5.26 15.02 4.90
N ILE A 237 -5.55 14.76 3.62
CA ILE A 237 -4.84 13.81 2.75
C ILE A 237 -4.01 14.54 1.70
N LYS A 238 -4.58 15.57 1.08
CA LYS A 238 -3.96 16.33 -0.02
C LYS A 238 -2.50 16.75 0.29
N PRO A 239 -2.17 17.35 1.45
CA PRO A 239 -0.77 17.74 1.73
C PRO A 239 0.19 16.56 1.79
N ARG A 240 -0.30 15.38 2.15
CA ARG A 240 0.50 14.16 2.35
C ARG A 240 0.79 13.41 1.06
N TYR A 241 -0.05 13.57 0.05
CA TYR A 241 0.09 12.91 -1.25
C TYR A 241 0.59 13.85 -2.36
N HIS A 242 0.43 15.17 -2.19
CA HIS A 242 0.71 16.14 -3.24
C HIS A 242 1.94 17.02 -2.95
N GLY A 243 2.42 17.08 -1.70
CA GLY A 243 3.46 18.02 -1.32
C GLY A 243 3.17 19.45 -1.82
N THR A 244 4.20 20.11 -2.39
CA THR A 244 4.09 21.41 -3.09
C THR A 244 3.95 21.28 -4.61
N SER A 245 4.05 20.07 -5.17
CA SER A 245 4.02 19.84 -6.62
C SER A 245 3.11 18.68 -7.00
N ALA A 246 2.08 19.08 -7.76
CA ALA A 246 1.34 18.31 -8.76
C ALA A 246 0.33 17.23 -8.34
N GLY A 247 -0.95 17.53 -8.62
CA GLY A 247 -2.09 16.63 -8.42
C GLY A 247 -2.25 15.56 -9.50
N TRP A 248 -1.23 14.74 -9.72
CA TRP A 248 -1.31 13.57 -10.60
C TRP A 248 -0.83 12.27 -9.93
N LEU A 249 -1.34 11.15 -10.44
CA LEU A 249 -0.99 9.80 -10.05
C LEU A 249 -0.55 9.03 -11.29
N THR A 250 0.61 8.38 -11.22
CA THR A 250 1.14 7.54 -12.30
C THR A 250 0.75 6.10 -12.05
N ALA A 251 0.26 5.42 -13.09
CA ALA A 251 -0.10 4.01 -13.03
C ALA A 251 0.68 3.21 -14.08
N LYS A 252 1.44 2.22 -13.61
CA LYS A 252 2.23 1.28 -14.41
C LYS A 252 1.53 -0.07 -14.44
N LYS A 253 1.28 -0.59 -15.65
CA LYS A 253 0.52 -1.83 -15.87
C LYS A 253 1.41 -3.07 -15.80
N PHE A 254 0.87 -4.13 -15.21
CA PHE A 254 1.42 -5.49 -15.23
C PHE A 254 0.47 -6.48 -15.90
N LYS A 255 1.02 -7.58 -16.40
CA LYS A 255 0.31 -8.73 -16.98
C LYS A 255 0.58 -9.96 -16.13
N ALA A 256 -0.48 -10.71 -15.79
CA ALA A 256 -0.37 -12.06 -15.24
C ALA A 256 -0.21 -13.08 -16.38
#